data_AF-A0A662DUM9-F1
#
_entry.id   AF-A0A662DUM9-F1
#
_cell.length_a   1.000
_cell.length_b   1.000
_cell.length_c   1.000
_cell.angle_alpha   90.00
_cell.angle_beta   90.00
_cell.angle_gamma   90.00
#
_symmetry.space_group_name_H-M   'P 1'
#
loop_
_entity.id
_entity.type
_entity.pdbx_description
1 polymer ?
#
loop_
_entity_poly.entity_id
_entity_poly.type
_entity_poly.pdbx_seq_one_letter_code
_entity_poly.pdbx_strand_id
1 'polypeptide(L)'
;MLKRLFLTIFILLAGVTVLFAGTKTDCPRRMDTLRAMLAKVPAGNIVPNSPSIPSRKGNAPVFGGMTPFYQMNRLKNTASTKGDLVIGDDTPDESVTLTGNITIDGDIVVASQGVLTLDNATVTLTGNITVVDDGTFTITGGTLTVLSQYRYANGIVGFNNSHVTFQDTVIDTNGYNWNGAFADNASFVAHNSTFHHGLTTALFGTATADVDGSNPLEWVVGGNSSLSVANDAGPFIFWPIFPDGSVADLTFPDGADVSSFSISDSDPKISGIGFSVTITNIQNVWWGIMLNPGCNVTIRDSVMRTTGILADTGASMNLSGMVNGQSYSDTVIPISGLTYHLINSSVETWNIYPWGIDSMTLKNCIIGELGAAGNTETTVTNTLIDGTGGYVFSDGETCTTFISTSLLSDTVANRNSVQLYLFSTILNGDIVATDNSIILLANTLTER
;
A
#
# COMPACT_ATOMS: atom_id res chain seq x y z
N MET A 1 -8.93 -24.92 -1.09
CA MET A 1 -9.84 -23.80 -1.40
C MET A 1 -9.60 -22.57 -0.51
N LEU A 2 -9.05 -22.71 0.70
CA LEU A 2 -8.69 -21.60 1.60
C LEU A 2 -7.37 -20.85 1.24
N LYS A 3 -6.53 -21.41 0.35
CA LYS A 3 -5.25 -20.80 -0.10
C LYS A 3 -5.39 -19.75 -1.22
N ARG A 4 -6.56 -19.66 -1.90
CA ARG A 4 -6.78 -18.71 -3.01
C ARG A 4 -7.43 -17.41 -2.58
N LEU A 5 -7.98 -17.33 -1.36
CA LEU A 5 -8.58 -16.11 -0.82
C LEU A 5 -7.53 -15.18 -0.20
N PHE A 6 -6.41 -15.72 0.28
CA PHE A 6 -5.29 -14.94 0.80
C PHE A 6 -4.59 -14.13 -0.30
N LEU A 7 -4.41 -14.70 -1.50
CA LEU A 7 -3.70 -14.07 -2.64
C LEU A 7 -4.35 -12.75 -3.14
N THR A 8 -5.64 -12.52 -2.87
CA THR A 8 -6.33 -11.28 -3.29
C THR A 8 -6.11 -10.11 -2.32
N ILE A 9 -5.74 -10.39 -1.06
CA ILE A 9 -5.34 -9.37 -0.08
C ILE A 9 -3.90 -8.89 -0.36
N PHE A 10 -3.08 -9.75 -0.98
CA PHE A 10 -1.66 -9.50 -1.29
C PHE A 10 -1.39 -8.46 -2.39
N ILE A 11 -2.38 -8.17 -3.23
CA ILE A 11 -2.24 -7.27 -4.39
C ILE A 11 -2.62 -5.81 -4.01
N LEU A 12 -2.98 -5.54 -2.74
CA LEU A 12 -3.55 -4.26 -2.31
C LEU A 12 -2.55 -3.33 -1.61
N LEU A 13 -1.41 -3.85 -1.14
CA LEU A 13 -0.29 -3.03 -0.61
C LEU A 13 0.77 -2.73 -1.69
N ALA A 14 0.89 -3.62 -2.67
CA ALA A 14 1.70 -3.39 -3.85
C ALA A 14 0.79 -2.96 -5.00
N GLY A 15 0.93 -1.74 -5.48
CA GLY A 15 0.33 -1.22 -6.72
C GLY A 15 0.84 -1.94 -7.97
N VAL A 16 0.95 -3.27 -7.94
CA VAL A 16 1.45 -4.11 -9.03
C VAL A 16 0.27 -4.51 -9.90
N THR A 17 0.36 -4.04 -11.14
CA THR A 17 -0.28 -4.64 -12.30
C THR A 17 0.56 -5.85 -12.71
N VAL A 18 -0.05 -6.86 -13.37
CA VAL A 18 0.53 -8.14 -13.88
C VAL A 18 0.30 -9.30 -12.88
N LEU A 19 -0.39 -10.42 -13.16
CA LEU A 19 -0.65 -11.19 -14.39
C LEU A 19 -1.91 -12.07 -14.20
N PHE A 20 -3.09 -11.70 -14.75
CA PHE A 20 -4.15 -12.66 -15.12
C PHE A 20 -5.06 -12.06 -16.21
N ALA A 21 -4.93 -12.60 -17.43
CA ALA A 21 -5.89 -12.41 -18.50
C ALA A 21 -7.11 -13.34 -18.30
N GLY A 22 -8.32 -12.76 -18.31
CA GLY A 22 -9.60 -13.47 -18.38
C GLY A 22 -10.16 -13.85 -17.01
N THR A 23 -11.34 -13.34 -16.62
CA THR A 23 -12.59 -13.62 -17.34
C THR A 23 -13.53 -12.40 -17.36
N LYS A 24 -14.17 -12.20 -18.51
CA LYS A 24 -15.36 -11.37 -18.67
C LYS A 24 -16.40 -11.77 -17.61
N THR A 25 -16.84 -10.82 -16.78
CA THR A 25 -18.25 -10.38 -16.59
C THR A 25 -18.37 -9.61 -15.28
N ASP A 26 -18.34 -8.27 -15.31
CA ASP A 26 -19.14 -7.42 -14.39
C ASP A 26 -19.28 -5.95 -14.86
N CYS A 27 -19.22 -5.71 -16.16
CA CYS A 27 -19.55 -4.41 -16.76
C CYS A 27 -21.02 -3.95 -16.51
N PRO A 28 -22.05 -4.83 -16.43
CA PRO A 28 -23.43 -4.41 -16.14
C PRO A 28 -23.59 -3.77 -14.75
N ARG A 29 -22.93 -4.32 -13.72
CA ARG A 29 -23.01 -3.78 -12.35
C ARG A 29 -22.44 -2.37 -12.24
N ARG A 30 -21.46 -1.97 -13.05
CA ARG A 30 -20.86 -0.61 -12.97
C ARG A 30 -21.83 0.49 -13.40
N MET A 31 -22.48 0.29 -14.54
CA MET A 31 -23.50 1.22 -15.01
C MET A 31 -24.76 1.12 -14.15
N ASP A 32 -25.09 -0.05 -13.61
CA ASP A 32 -26.25 -0.20 -12.73
C ASP A 32 -26.00 0.38 -11.34
N THR A 33 -24.78 0.29 -10.79
CA THR A 33 -24.36 0.97 -9.56
C THR A 33 -24.30 2.48 -9.80
N LEU A 34 -23.64 2.96 -10.85
CA LEU A 34 -23.63 4.38 -11.19
C LEU A 34 -25.05 4.91 -11.46
N ARG A 35 -25.92 4.16 -12.15
CA ARG A 35 -27.32 4.52 -12.35
C ARG A 35 -28.12 4.47 -11.06
N ALA A 36 -27.92 3.48 -10.20
CA ALA A 36 -28.57 3.39 -8.89
C ALA A 36 -28.14 4.52 -7.96
N MET A 37 -26.87 4.95 -8.05
CA MET A 37 -26.34 6.10 -7.32
C MET A 37 -26.90 7.41 -7.87
N LEU A 38 -26.87 7.62 -9.19
CA LEU A 38 -27.49 8.78 -9.84
C LEU A 38 -29.00 8.86 -9.58
N ALA A 39 -29.68 7.72 -9.44
CA ALA A 39 -31.09 7.64 -9.07
C ALA A 39 -31.36 7.99 -7.60
N LYS A 40 -30.35 7.91 -6.72
CA LYS A 40 -30.44 8.27 -5.28
C LYS A 40 -30.10 9.74 -5.01
N VAL A 41 -29.52 10.46 -5.98
CA VAL A 41 -29.33 11.91 -5.88
C VAL A 41 -30.72 12.57 -5.96
N PRO A 42 -31.17 13.30 -4.93
CA PRO A 42 -32.46 13.99 -4.98
C PRO A 42 -32.44 14.94 -6.19
N ALA A 43 -33.44 14.82 -7.07
CA ALA A 43 -33.68 15.78 -8.14
C ALA A 43 -34.15 17.11 -7.51
N GLY A 44 -33.23 17.81 -6.84
CA GLY A 44 -33.43 19.20 -6.46
C GLY A 44 -33.55 20.02 -7.74
N ASN A 45 -34.52 20.92 -7.79
CA ASN A 45 -34.84 21.78 -8.93
C ASN A 45 -33.63 22.59 -9.43
N ILE A 46 -32.81 22.00 -10.30
CA ILE A 46 -31.82 22.73 -11.09
C ILE A 46 -32.59 23.31 -12.27
N VAL A 47 -32.95 24.59 -12.17
CA VAL A 47 -33.39 25.39 -13.31
C VAL A 47 -32.16 25.67 -14.19
N PRO A 48 -32.07 25.16 -15.42
CA PRO A 48 -30.91 25.41 -16.26
C PRO A 48 -31.07 26.79 -16.92
N ASN A 49 -30.45 27.81 -16.33
CA ASN A 49 -30.13 29.04 -17.05
C ASN A 49 -28.61 29.11 -17.24
N SER A 50 -28.11 28.46 -18.28
CA SER A 50 -26.83 28.83 -18.90
C SER A 50 -26.83 28.47 -20.39
N PRO A 51 -26.28 29.35 -21.24
CA PRO A 51 -26.32 29.19 -22.69
C PRO A 51 -25.42 28.04 -23.14
N SER A 52 -25.89 27.33 -24.16
CA SER A 52 -25.24 26.19 -24.80
C SER A 52 -23.83 26.53 -25.30
N ILE A 53 -22.83 25.78 -24.83
CA ILE A 53 -21.49 25.73 -25.42
C ILE A 53 -21.52 24.74 -26.61
N PRO A 54 -20.97 25.08 -27.79
CA PRO A 54 -21.00 24.18 -28.95
C PRO A 54 -20.12 22.95 -28.73
N SER A 55 -20.64 21.78 -29.11
CA SER A 55 -19.91 20.51 -29.06
C SER A 55 -18.78 20.48 -30.10
N ARG A 56 -17.56 20.20 -29.62
CA ARG A 56 -16.41 19.93 -30.49
C ARG A 56 -16.41 18.43 -30.80
N LYS A 57 -16.79 18.06 -32.03
CA LYS A 57 -16.60 16.71 -32.56
C LYS A 57 -15.11 16.44 -32.74
N GLY A 58 -14.53 15.65 -31.84
CA GLY A 58 -13.24 14.98 -32.05
C GLY A 58 -13.49 13.51 -32.38
N ASN A 59 -12.89 13.03 -33.47
CA ASN A 59 -12.95 11.62 -33.85
C ASN A 59 -12.16 10.77 -32.83
N ALA A 60 -12.72 9.62 -32.45
CA ALA A 60 -12.05 8.61 -31.64
C ALA A 60 -10.82 8.05 -32.39
N PRO A 61 -9.65 7.89 -31.75
CA PRO A 61 -8.62 7.04 -32.29
C PRO A 61 -9.02 5.57 -32.10
N VAL A 62 -8.85 4.82 -33.17
CA VAL A 62 -8.98 3.37 -33.25
C VAL A 62 -7.88 2.75 -32.37
N PHE A 63 -8.26 2.01 -31.33
CA PHE A 63 -7.33 1.27 -30.48
C PHE A 63 -6.61 0.18 -31.28
N GLY A 64 -5.28 0.26 -31.28
CA GLY A 64 -4.36 -0.72 -31.84
C GLY A 64 -4.34 -2.01 -31.03
N GLY A 65 -4.12 -3.12 -31.73
CA GLY A 65 -4.02 -4.45 -31.15
C GLY A 65 -2.73 -4.71 -30.38
N MET A 66 -2.68 -5.90 -29.79
CA MET A 66 -1.59 -6.45 -29.00
C MET A 66 -0.21 -6.20 -29.61
N THR A 67 0.68 -5.57 -28.84
CA THR A 67 2.12 -5.58 -29.10
C THR A 67 2.71 -6.93 -28.66
N PRO A 68 3.57 -7.57 -29.47
CA PRO A 68 4.21 -8.83 -29.11
C PRO A 68 5.27 -8.61 -28.02
N PHE A 69 5.41 -9.61 -27.13
CA PHE A 69 6.56 -9.76 -26.24
C PHE A 69 7.84 -9.83 -27.08
N TYR A 70 8.77 -8.89 -26.88
CA TYR A 70 10.09 -8.95 -27.49
C TYR A 70 11.03 -9.72 -26.57
N GLN A 71 11.25 -10.99 -26.89
CA GLN A 71 12.38 -11.76 -26.35
C GLN A 71 13.69 -11.12 -26.80
N MET A 72 14.44 -10.51 -25.88
CA MET A 72 15.82 -10.11 -26.16
C MET A 72 16.76 -11.28 -25.91
N ASN A 73 17.03 -12.04 -26.97
CA ASN A 73 18.20 -12.88 -27.02
C ASN A 73 19.45 -12.02 -27.21
N ARG A 74 20.33 -12.02 -26.18
CA ARG A 74 21.77 -11.72 -26.21
C ARG A 74 22.19 -10.27 -26.46
N LEU A 75 22.76 -9.61 -25.45
CA LEU A 75 24.12 -9.02 -25.43
C LEU A 75 24.41 -8.34 -24.08
N LYS A 76 25.57 -8.66 -23.48
CA LYS A 76 26.10 -8.13 -22.20
C LYS A 76 26.51 -6.65 -22.23
N ASN A 77 25.84 -5.79 -23.02
CA ASN A 77 26.13 -4.36 -23.15
C ASN A 77 24.92 -3.60 -23.75
N THR A 78 23.73 -3.74 -23.16
CA THR A 78 22.57 -2.93 -23.55
C THR A 78 22.48 -1.69 -22.67
N ALA A 79 22.83 -0.53 -23.23
CA ALA A 79 22.70 0.77 -22.56
C ALA A 79 21.24 1.20 -22.30
N SER A 80 20.26 0.55 -22.94
CA SER A 80 18.83 0.73 -22.68
C SER A 80 18.04 -0.46 -23.22
N THR A 81 17.02 -0.91 -22.47
CA THR A 81 16.01 -1.86 -22.92
C THR A 81 14.69 -1.10 -23.09
N LYS A 82 14.02 -1.29 -24.24
CA LYS A 82 12.63 -0.89 -24.42
C LYS A 82 11.76 -2.09 -24.09
N GLY A 83 10.87 -1.95 -23.11
CA GLY A 83 10.07 -3.04 -22.58
C GLY A 83 10.74 -3.79 -21.43
N ASP A 84 10.00 -4.76 -20.91
CA ASP A 84 10.32 -5.48 -19.69
C ASP A 84 11.61 -6.29 -19.80
N LEU A 85 12.36 -6.34 -18.69
CA LEU A 85 13.50 -7.23 -18.51
C LEU A 85 13.04 -8.47 -17.75
N VAL A 86 12.91 -9.58 -18.46
CA VAL A 86 12.46 -10.86 -17.89
C VAL A 86 13.62 -11.85 -17.83
N ILE A 87 13.93 -12.34 -16.63
CA ILE A 87 14.99 -13.33 -16.35
C ILE A 87 14.35 -14.59 -15.78
N GLY A 88 14.72 -15.76 -16.30
CA GLY A 88 14.25 -17.04 -15.75
C GLY A 88 12.92 -17.57 -16.33
N ASP A 89 12.41 -16.97 -17.41
CA ASP A 89 11.19 -17.42 -18.11
C ASP A 89 11.48 -18.59 -19.06
N ASP A 90 12.14 -18.34 -20.19
CA ASP A 90 12.49 -19.38 -21.18
C ASP A 90 13.61 -20.31 -20.70
N THR A 91 14.51 -19.79 -19.85
CA THR A 91 15.66 -20.51 -19.30
C THR A 91 15.60 -20.39 -17.78
N PRO A 92 15.01 -21.38 -17.08
CA PRO A 92 14.72 -21.27 -15.65
C PRO A 92 15.91 -20.92 -14.75
N ASP A 93 17.14 -21.23 -15.14
CA ASP A 93 18.38 -21.00 -14.41
C ASP A 93 19.24 -19.87 -15.01
N GLU A 94 18.63 -18.98 -15.79
CA GLU A 94 19.31 -17.84 -16.40
C GLU A 94 19.94 -16.92 -15.35
N SER A 95 21.22 -16.59 -15.53
CA SER A 95 21.92 -15.62 -14.69
C SER A 95 22.44 -14.45 -15.54
N VAL A 96 22.03 -13.24 -15.17
CA VAL A 96 22.39 -11.99 -15.83
C VAL A 96 23.02 -11.04 -14.82
N THR A 97 24.20 -10.53 -15.16
CA THR A 97 24.84 -9.43 -14.43
C THR A 97 24.89 -8.21 -15.34
N LEU A 98 24.36 -7.09 -14.86
CA LEU A 98 24.40 -5.81 -15.55
C LEU A 98 25.28 -4.82 -14.77
N THR A 99 26.08 -4.05 -15.50
CA THR A 99 26.97 -3.02 -14.96
C THR A 99 26.89 -1.76 -15.81
N GLY A 100 27.33 -0.62 -15.26
CA GLY A 100 27.31 0.66 -15.97
C GLY A 100 25.94 1.34 -15.96
N ASN A 101 25.70 2.23 -16.93
CA ASN A 101 24.47 3.03 -17.01
C ASN A 101 23.42 2.31 -17.85
N ILE A 102 22.26 2.04 -17.26
CA ILE A 102 21.19 1.24 -17.88
C ILE A 102 19.87 1.96 -17.70
N THR A 103 19.06 2.01 -18.74
CA THR A 103 17.65 2.41 -18.65
C THR A 103 16.75 1.24 -19.01
N ILE A 104 15.86 0.85 -18.10
CA ILE A 104 14.85 -0.18 -18.30
C ILE A 104 13.51 0.54 -18.40
N ASP A 105 12.98 0.64 -19.62
CA ASP A 105 11.69 1.26 -19.90
C ASP A 105 10.58 0.19 -19.87
N GLY A 106 10.25 -0.29 -18.67
CA GLY A 106 9.33 -1.40 -18.41
C GLY A 106 9.52 -1.98 -17.01
N ASP A 107 8.98 -3.16 -16.78
CA ASP A 107 9.13 -3.92 -15.54
C ASP A 107 10.42 -4.77 -15.54
N ILE A 108 10.90 -5.10 -14.34
CA ILE A 108 11.86 -6.19 -14.12
C ILE A 108 11.11 -7.38 -13.56
N VAL A 109 11.25 -8.54 -14.18
CA VAL A 109 10.68 -9.81 -13.70
C VAL A 109 11.80 -10.84 -13.57
N VAL A 110 11.97 -11.41 -12.38
CA VAL A 110 12.89 -12.52 -12.13
C VAL A 110 12.08 -13.70 -11.60
N ALA A 111 12.02 -14.79 -12.36
CA ALA A 111 11.18 -15.94 -12.08
C ALA A 111 11.98 -17.25 -12.08
N SER A 112 11.33 -18.36 -11.75
CA SER A 112 11.95 -19.69 -11.67
C SER A 112 13.20 -19.69 -10.77
N GLN A 113 14.38 -20.09 -11.26
CA GLN A 113 15.69 -20.02 -10.57
C GLN A 113 16.57 -18.91 -11.20
N GLY A 114 15.94 -17.94 -11.87
CA GLY A 114 16.63 -16.85 -12.54
C GLY A 114 17.35 -15.96 -11.55
N VAL A 115 18.50 -15.41 -11.95
CA VAL A 115 19.31 -14.52 -11.13
C VAL A 115 19.62 -13.25 -11.91
N LEU A 116 19.15 -12.10 -11.42
CA LEU A 116 19.56 -10.79 -11.89
C LEU A 116 20.44 -10.11 -10.86
N THR A 117 21.65 -9.71 -11.28
CA THR A 117 22.58 -8.93 -10.47
C THR A 117 22.86 -7.58 -11.14
N LEU A 118 22.60 -6.50 -10.41
CA LEU A 118 23.01 -5.14 -10.76
C LEU A 118 24.27 -4.82 -9.94
N ASP A 119 25.44 -4.91 -10.56
CA ASP A 119 26.74 -4.73 -9.89
C ASP A 119 27.36 -3.38 -10.26
N ASN A 120 27.42 -2.47 -9.28
CA ASN A 120 27.90 -1.10 -9.45
C ASN A 120 27.24 -0.40 -10.66
N ALA A 121 25.95 -0.66 -10.86
CA ALA A 121 25.16 -0.14 -11.96
C ALA A 121 24.46 1.17 -11.57
N THR A 122 24.22 2.03 -12.56
CA THR A 122 23.30 3.18 -12.43
C THR A 122 22.08 2.87 -13.30
N VAL A 123 20.98 2.50 -12.66
CA VAL A 123 19.77 2.00 -13.32
C VAL A 123 18.66 3.04 -13.20
N THR A 124 18.04 3.37 -14.32
CA THR A 124 16.75 4.08 -14.34
C THR A 124 15.66 3.11 -14.75
N LEU A 125 14.63 2.96 -13.91
CA LEU A 125 13.51 2.05 -14.08
C LEU A 125 12.19 2.84 -14.17
N THR A 126 11.32 2.54 -15.14
CA THR A 126 9.99 3.18 -15.24
C THR A 126 8.85 2.30 -14.71
N GLY A 127 9.09 1.02 -14.43
CA GLY A 127 8.11 0.06 -13.93
C GLY A 127 8.42 -0.54 -12.56
N ASN A 128 7.86 -1.72 -12.33
CA ASN A 128 7.95 -2.51 -11.10
C ASN A 128 9.11 -3.51 -11.13
N ILE A 129 9.46 -4.04 -9.96
CA ILE A 129 10.33 -5.19 -9.80
C ILE A 129 9.50 -6.35 -9.23
N THR A 130 9.45 -7.47 -9.92
CA THR A 130 8.74 -8.68 -9.47
C THR A 130 9.72 -9.84 -9.41
N VAL A 131 9.84 -10.46 -8.23
CA VAL A 131 10.68 -11.63 -8.00
C VAL A 131 9.81 -12.76 -7.47
N VAL A 132 9.79 -13.90 -8.16
CA VAL A 132 8.87 -15.01 -7.85
C VAL A 132 9.58 -16.35 -7.93
N ASP A 133 8.91 -17.40 -7.46
CA ASP A 133 9.43 -18.78 -7.36
C ASP A 133 10.72 -18.84 -6.55
N ASP A 134 11.84 -19.28 -7.12
CA ASP A 134 13.16 -19.30 -6.49
C ASP A 134 14.07 -18.20 -7.07
N GLY A 135 13.48 -17.16 -7.68
CA GLY A 135 14.18 -16.08 -8.36
C GLY A 135 15.00 -15.23 -7.39
N THR A 136 16.11 -14.67 -7.89
CA THR A 136 17.02 -13.82 -7.10
C THR A 136 17.28 -12.49 -7.80
N PHE A 137 16.98 -11.39 -7.11
CA PHE A 137 17.34 -10.05 -7.53
C PHE A 137 18.30 -9.41 -6.53
N THR A 138 19.50 -9.07 -7.00
CA THR A 138 20.53 -8.45 -6.17
C THR A 138 21.00 -7.16 -6.80
N ILE A 139 21.07 -6.10 -6.00
CA ILE A 139 21.81 -4.88 -6.33
C ILE A 139 22.92 -4.67 -5.30
N THR A 140 24.13 -4.49 -5.79
CA THR A 140 25.33 -4.27 -4.97
C THR A 140 26.09 -3.08 -5.50
N GLY A 141 26.20 -2.04 -4.69
CA GLY A 141 26.73 -0.76 -5.14
C GLY A 141 25.82 -0.04 -6.14
N GLY A 142 26.21 1.20 -6.48
CA GLY A 142 25.55 1.96 -7.52
C GLY A 142 24.22 2.61 -7.09
N THR A 143 23.37 2.89 -8.08
CA THR A 143 22.11 3.63 -7.88
C THR A 143 20.96 3.01 -8.67
N LEU A 144 19.77 2.98 -8.06
CA LEU A 144 18.51 2.64 -8.69
C LEU A 144 17.56 3.83 -8.60
N THR A 145 17.24 4.45 -9.73
CA THR A 145 16.20 5.47 -9.83
C THR A 145 14.92 4.87 -10.38
N VAL A 146 13.84 4.88 -9.59
CA VAL A 146 12.50 4.45 -9.99
C VAL A 146 11.66 5.68 -10.34
N LEU A 147 11.21 5.77 -11.58
CA LEU A 147 10.41 6.89 -12.08
C LEU A 147 8.92 6.60 -11.89
N SER A 148 8.37 7.08 -10.78
CA SER A 148 6.94 7.00 -10.46
C SER A 148 6.19 8.24 -10.93
N GLN A 149 4.92 8.07 -11.30
CA GLN A 149 4.04 9.16 -11.73
C GLN A 149 3.18 9.73 -10.60
N TYR A 150 2.99 8.94 -9.54
CA TYR A 150 2.26 9.27 -8.33
C TYR A 150 2.75 8.37 -7.19
N ARG A 151 2.30 8.62 -5.97
CA ARG A 151 2.69 7.85 -4.78
C ARG A 151 2.36 6.37 -4.96
N TYR A 152 3.32 5.48 -4.68
CA TYR A 152 3.15 4.03 -4.79
C TYR A 152 2.76 3.51 -6.18
N ALA A 153 3.02 4.28 -7.25
CA ALA A 153 2.76 3.86 -8.63
C ALA A 153 3.59 2.64 -9.05
N ASN A 154 4.81 2.53 -8.52
CA ASN A 154 5.74 1.44 -8.77
C ASN A 154 6.19 0.84 -7.44
N GLY A 155 6.66 -0.41 -7.51
CA GLY A 155 7.05 -1.20 -6.36
C GLY A 155 8.08 -2.27 -6.61
N ILE A 156 8.40 -2.97 -5.53
CA ILE A 156 9.11 -4.25 -5.55
C ILE A 156 8.29 -5.32 -4.83
N VAL A 157 8.15 -6.49 -5.44
CA VAL A 157 7.43 -7.62 -4.83
C VAL A 157 8.23 -8.92 -4.89
N GLY A 158 8.13 -9.70 -3.80
CA GLY A 158 8.73 -11.01 -3.66
C GLY A 158 7.69 -12.05 -3.21
N PHE A 159 7.60 -13.18 -3.91
CA PHE A 159 6.68 -14.28 -3.58
C PHE A 159 7.38 -15.64 -3.64
N ASN A 160 6.71 -16.68 -3.12
CA ASN A 160 7.23 -18.04 -3.05
C ASN A 160 8.55 -18.10 -2.25
N ASN A 161 9.67 -18.51 -2.85
CA ASN A 161 10.99 -18.57 -2.22
C ASN A 161 11.94 -17.51 -2.81
N SER A 162 11.43 -16.38 -3.28
CA SER A 162 12.23 -15.33 -3.93
C SER A 162 13.23 -14.69 -2.97
N HIS A 163 14.35 -14.20 -3.49
CA HIS A 163 15.38 -13.48 -2.72
C HIS A 163 15.63 -12.10 -3.32
N VAL A 164 15.52 -11.06 -2.50
CA VAL A 164 15.77 -9.67 -2.89
C VAL A 164 16.83 -9.08 -1.97
N THR A 165 17.91 -8.57 -2.54
CA THR A 165 19.04 -8.01 -1.78
C THR A 165 19.43 -6.63 -2.30
N PHE A 166 19.49 -5.67 -1.38
CA PHE A 166 20.08 -4.35 -1.57
C PHE A 166 21.32 -4.24 -0.68
N GLN A 167 22.48 -3.98 -1.27
CA GLN A 167 23.72 -3.84 -0.53
C GLN A 167 24.52 -2.64 -1.02
N ASP A 168 24.93 -1.76 -0.09
CA ASP A 168 25.75 -0.58 -0.39
C ASP A 168 25.17 0.29 -1.54
N THR A 169 23.84 0.39 -1.62
CA THR A 169 23.11 0.95 -2.78
C THR A 169 22.36 2.21 -2.40
N VAL A 170 22.18 3.14 -3.36
CA VAL A 170 21.25 4.27 -3.24
C VAL A 170 20.03 4.06 -4.13
N ILE A 171 18.84 4.15 -3.53
CA ILE A 171 17.56 4.06 -4.21
C ILE A 171 16.92 5.45 -4.17
N ASP A 172 16.46 5.93 -5.33
CA ASP A 172 15.76 7.20 -5.50
C ASP A 172 14.46 6.98 -6.26
N THR A 173 13.35 7.41 -5.68
CA THR A 173 12.01 7.24 -6.26
C THR A 173 11.39 8.56 -6.69
N ASN A 174 12.23 9.45 -7.24
CA ASN A 174 11.86 10.70 -7.90
C ASN A 174 10.87 11.59 -7.14
N GLY A 175 10.92 11.57 -5.80
CA GLY A 175 10.06 12.34 -4.92
C GLY A 175 8.80 11.62 -4.40
N TYR A 176 8.53 10.38 -4.84
CA TYR A 176 7.37 9.60 -4.43
C TYR A 176 7.75 8.42 -3.53
N ASN A 177 6.89 8.00 -2.61
CA ASN A 177 7.13 6.78 -1.84
C ASN A 177 7.11 5.54 -2.75
N TRP A 178 8.02 4.60 -2.48
CA TRP A 178 8.06 3.28 -3.10
C TRP A 178 7.33 2.26 -2.22
N ASN A 179 6.72 1.23 -2.80
CA ASN A 179 6.14 0.12 -2.04
C ASN A 179 6.92 -1.19 -2.21
N GLY A 180 6.92 -1.98 -1.14
CA GLY A 180 7.49 -3.31 -1.05
C GLY A 180 6.44 -4.29 -0.55
N ALA A 181 6.37 -5.49 -1.10
CA ALA A 181 5.59 -6.58 -0.50
C ALA A 181 6.29 -7.93 -0.65
N PHE A 182 6.47 -8.62 0.46
CA PHE A 182 7.10 -9.94 0.51
C PHE A 182 6.20 -10.93 1.24
N ALA A 183 5.95 -12.08 0.60
CA ALA A 183 5.04 -13.09 1.10
C ALA A 183 5.58 -14.52 0.87
N ASP A 184 4.84 -15.51 1.38
CA ASP A 184 5.29 -16.91 1.42
C ASP A 184 6.66 -17.02 2.09
N ASN A 185 7.66 -17.69 1.50
CA ASN A 185 9.03 -17.79 2.04
C ASN A 185 9.99 -16.75 1.43
N ALA A 186 9.48 -15.63 0.88
CA ALA A 186 10.34 -14.62 0.28
C ALA A 186 11.27 -13.98 1.33
N SER A 187 12.49 -13.62 0.92
CA SER A 187 13.45 -12.91 1.76
C SER A 187 13.82 -11.55 1.17
N PHE A 188 13.90 -10.56 2.06
CA PHE A 188 14.37 -9.22 1.76
C PHE A 188 15.58 -8.87 2.63
N VAL A 189 16.69 -8.48 2.01
CA VAL A 189 17.89 -8.06 2.72
C VAL A 189 18.25 -6.64 2.27
N ALA A 190 18.47 -5.73 3.22
CA ALA A 190 18.93 -4.38 2.94
C ALA A 190 20.05 -3.99 3.91
N HIS A 191 21.28 -3.94 3.41
CA HIS A 191 22.46 -3.59 4.20
C HIS A 191 23.14 -2.33 3.63
N ASN A 192 23.45 -1.38 4.50
CA ASN A 192 24.12 -0.12 4.16
C ASN A 192 23.52 0.62 2.95
N SER A 193 22.19 0.58 2.80
CA SER A 193 21.48 1.11 1.63
C SER A 193 20.59 2.29 1.99
N THR A 194 20.56 3.29 1.12
CA THR A 194 19.76 4.51 1.32
C THR A 194 18.52 4.52 0.43
N PHE A 195 17.33 4.68 1.01
CA PHE A 195 16.06 4.83 0.30
C PHE A 195 15.60 6.29 0.37
N HIS A 196 15.94 7.09 -0.63
CA HIS A 196 15.41 8.44 -0.73
C HIS A 196 13.89 8.39 -0.93
N HIS A 197 13.17 9.25 -0.19
CA HIS A 197 11.70 9.32 -0.21
C HIS A 197 10.96 8.10 0.36
N GLY A 198 11.70 7.12 0.91
CA GLY A 198 11.18 6.03 1.70
C GLY A 198 10.62 4.85 0.89
N LEU A 199 10.60 3.71 1.57
CA LEU A 199 10.01 2.46 1.11
C LEU A 199 9.05 1.98 2.20
N THR A 200 7.79 1.78 1.83
CA THR A 200 6.77 1.13 2.67
C THR A 200 6.75 -0.35 2.33
N THR A 201 7.20 -1.21 3.23
CA THR A 201 7.32 -2.65 2.99
C THR A 201 6.34 -3.45 3.83
N ALA A 202 5.61 -4.35 3.19
CA ALA A 202 4.77 -5.32 3.88
C ALA A 202 5.40 -6.72 3.91
N LEU A 203 5.35 -7.39 5.06
CA LEU A 203 5.80 -8.76 5.27
C LEU A 203 4.66 -9.64 5.75
N PHE A 204 4.55 -10.81 5.13
CA PHE A 204 3.46 -11.74 5.35
C PHE A 204 3.88 -13.19 5.11
N GLY A 205 2.97 -14.14 5.38
CA GLY A 205 3.25 -15.55 5.14
C GLY A 205 4.34 -16.02 6.10
N THR A 206 5.45 -16.53 5.58
CA THR A 206 6.66 -16.90 6.32
C THR A 206 7.87 -16.05 5.88
N ALA A 207 7.60 -14.87 5.31
CA ALA A 207 8.61 -14.03 4.70
C ALA A 207 9.55 -13.47 5.76
N THR A 208 10.79 -13.22 5.37
CA THR A 208 11.81 -12.67 6.25
C THR A 208 12.37 -11.36 5.72
N ALA A 209 12.70 -10.45 6.62
CA ALA A 209 13.51 -9.28 6.31
C ALA A 209 14.66 -9.11 7.30
N ASP A 210 15.83 -8.78 6.78
CA ASP A 210 17.01 -8.40 7.54
C ASP A 210 17.55 -7.06 7.03
N VAL A 211 17.51 -6.06 7.91
CA VAL A 211 17.83 -4.67 7.59
C VAL A 211 18.89 -4.18 8.58
N ASP A 212 20.03 -3.72 8.06
CA ASP A 212 21.14 -3.21 8.87
C ASP A 212 21.74 -1.98 8.22
N GLY A 213 21.88 -0.89 8.98
CA GLY A 213 22.47 0.36 8.48
C GLY A 213 21.75 0.93 7.26
N SER A 214 20.47 0.62 7.10
CA SER A 214 19.65 1.02 5.96
C SER A 214 18.37 1.67 6.46
N ASN A 215 17.82 2.59 5.68
CA ASN A 215 16.66 3.39 6.06
C ASN A 215 15.38 3.12 5.25
N PRO A 216 14.90 1.86 5.14
CA PRO A 216 13.55 1.63 4.65
C PRO A 216 12.57 2.24 5.66
N LEU A 217 11.79 3.20 5.19
CA LEU A 217 10.98 4.09 6.02
C LEU A 217 9.93 3.37 6.87
N GLU A 218 9.25 2.36 6.33
CA GLU A 218 8.01 1.86 6.94
C GLU A 218 7.84 0.34 6.76
N TRP A 219 7.39 -0.33 7.81
CA TRP A 219 7.20 -1.79 7.87
C TRP A 219 5.81 -2.16 8.37
N VAL A 220 5.07 -2.91 7.56
CA VAL A 220 3.78 -3.50 7.90
C VAL A 220 3.96 -5.02 8.03
N VAL A 221 3.81 -5.57 9.23
CA VAL A 221 4.23 -6.95 9.52
C VAL A 221 3.05 -7.78 10.02
N GLY A 222 2.77 -8.91 9.38
CA GLY A 222 1.72 -9.84 9.78
C GLY A 222 1.99 -11.28 9.34
N GLY A 223 1.09 -12.21 9.70
CA GLY A 223 1.30 -13.63 9.40
C GLY A 223 2.48 -14.22 10.20
N ASN A 224 3.05 -15.33 9.71
CA ASN A 224 4.18 -16.01 10.35
C ASN A 224 5.56 -15.45 9.92
N SER A 225 5.63 -14.14 9.65
CA SER A 225 6.84 -13.49 9.12
C SER A 225 7.86 -13.14 10.20
N SER A 226 9.09 -12.81 9.79
CA SER A 226 10.14 -12.31 10.68
C SER A 226 10.78 -11.03 10.16
N LEU A 227 10.97 -10.04 11.04
CA LEU A 227 11.67 -8.79 10.74
C LEU A 227 12.82 -8.56 11.74
N SER A 228 14.01 -8.27 11.23
CA SER A 228 15.15 -7.77 11.99
C SER A 228 15.58 -6.42 11.42
N VAL A 229 15.64 -5.38 12.26
CA VAL A 229 16.11 -4.05 11.88
C VAL A 229 17.15 -3.56 12.88
N ALA A 230 18.31 -3.15 12.38
CA ALA A 230 19.42 -2.69 13.20
C ALA A 230 20.11 -1.42 12.66
N ASN A 231 20.61 -0.61 13.60
CA ASN A 231 21.59 0.46 13.35
C ASN A 231 21.17 1.53 12.32
N ASP A 232 19.93 2.00 12.37
CA ASP A 232 19.38 3.04 11.48
C ASP A 232 19.13 4.36 12.23
N ALA A 233 19.37 5.47 11.53
CA ALA A 233 19.12 6.83 12.02
C ALA A 233 17.65 7.29 11.82
N GLY A 234 16.85 6.51 11.08
CA GLY A 234 15.45 6.77 10.82
C GLY A 234 15.20 7.96 9.87
N PRO A 235 13.94 8.42 9.74
CA PRO A 235 12.75 7.94 10.45
C PRO A 235 12.37 6.49 10.09
N PHE A 236 11.81 5.76 11.05
CA PHE A 236 11.39 4.37 10.90
C PHE A 236 9.97 4.19 11.45
N ILE A 237 9.05 3.62 10.67
CA ILE A 237 7.66 3.38 11.07
C ILE A 237 7.41 1.88 11.16
N PHE A 238 6.86 1.41 12.27
CA PHE A 238 6.54 -0.01 12.46
C PHE A 238 5.05 -0.22 12.73
N TRP A 239 4.43 -1.10 11.96
CA TRP A 239 3.01 -1.45 12.00
C TRP A 239 2.84 -2.97 12.14
N PRO A 240 2.76 -3.51 13.36
CA PRO A 240 2.29 -4.88 13.56
C PRO A 240 0.81 -4.98 13.21
N ILE A 241 0.44 -5.98 12.42
CA ILE A 241 -0.94 -6.36 12.14
C ILE A 241 -1.40 -7.39 13.17
N PHE A 242 -2.44 -7.06 13.94
CA PHE A 242 -3.07 -7.97 14.90
C PHE A 242 -4.26 -8.67 14.25
N PRO A 243 -4.14 -9.96 13.85
CA PRO A 243 -5.20 -10.69 13.17
C PRO A 243 -6.33 -11.12 14.13
N ASP A 244 -7.40 -11.69 13.58
CA ASP A 244 -8.47 -12.34 14.34
C ASP A 244 -7.91 -13.37 15.35
N GLY A 245 -8.43 -13.36 16.57
CA GLY A 245 -8.02 -14.23 17.67
C GLY A 245 -6.70 -13.85 18.35
N SER A 246 -5.97 -12.85 17.84
CA SER A 246 -4.76 -12.37 18.50
C SER A 246 -5.07 -11.59 19.77
N VAL A 247 -4.17 -11.70 20.75
CA VAL A 247 -4.22 -10.98 22.02
C VAL A 247 -2.88 -10.32 22.25
N ALA A 248 -2.86 -9.06 22.67
CA ALA A 248 -1.64 -8.37 23.06
C ALA A 248 -1.89 -7.33 24.17
N ASP A 249 -0.98 -7.22 25.13
CA ASP A 249 -0.92 -6.14 26.11
C ASP A 249 0.49 -5.52 26.08
N LEU A 250 0.60 -4.34 25.44
CA LEU A 250 1.87 -3.75 25.01
C LEU A 250 2.12 -2.37 25.60
N THR A 251 3.40 -2.05 25.77
CA THR A 251 3.92 -0.70 25.95
C THR A 251 5.03 -0.50 24.92
N PHE A 252 4.86 0.43 24.00
CA PHE A 252 5.91 0.85 23.10
C PHE A 252 6.84 1.84 23.82
N PRO A 253 8.17 1.72 23.67
CA PRO A 253 9.10 2.69 24.26
C PRO A 253 9.00 4.05 23.56
N ASP A 254 9.60 5.08 24.16
CA ASP A 254 9.78 6.36 23.45
C ASP A 254 10.55 6.12 22.15
N GLY A 255 10.02 6.64 21.05
CA GLY A 255 10.54 6.46 19.71
C GLY A 255 11.81 7.25 19.40
N ALA A 256 12.20 8.22 20.25
CA ALA A 256 13.36 9.06 19.96
C ALA A 256 14.67 8.25 19.77
N ASP A 257 14.92 7.27 20.65
CA ASP A 257 16.07 6.37 20.60
C ASP A 257 15.72 5.00 21.20
N VAL A 258 15.59 4.00 20.33
CA VAL A 258 15.19 2.63 20.66
C VAL A 258 16.42 1.73 20.62
N SER A 259 17.02 1.51 21.79
CA SER A 259 18.15 0.58 21.93
C SER A 259 17.78 -0.88 21.62
N SER A 260 16.61 -1.34 22.10
CA SER A 260 16.08 -2.67 21.79
C SER A 260 14.57 -2.72 21.99
N PHE A 261 13.87 -3.35 21.06
CA PHE A 261 12.46 -3.71 21.16
C PHE A 261 12.23 -5.05 20.46
N SER A 262 11.39 -5.90 21.03
CA SER A 262 11.00 -7.16 20.41
C SER A 262 9.54 -7.48 20.66
N ILE A 263 8.87 -8.06 19.68
CA ILE A 263 7.49 -8.53 19.78
C ILE A 263 7.38 -9.90 19.10
N SER A 264 6.82 -10.89 19.80
CA SER A 264 6.54 -12.23 19.28
C SER A 264 5.57 -12.99 20.19
N ASP A 265 5.05 -14.12 19.71
CA ASP A 265 4.24 -15.07 20.51
C ASP A 265 5.02 -15.75 21.67
N SER A 266 6.32 -15.45 21.83
CA SER A 266 7.09 -15.92 22.99
C SER A 266 6.89 -15.06 24.25
N ASP A 267 6.36 -13.84 24.11
CA ASP A 267 5.97 -13.00 25.25
C ASP A 267 4.65 -13.51 25.85
N PRO A 268 4.57 -13.79 27.16
CA PRO A 268 3.35 -14.31 27.80
C PRO A 268 2.13 -13.37 27.73
N LYS A 269 2.31 -12.09 27.40
CA LYS A 269 1.22 -11.12 27.19
C LYS A 269 0.70 -11.09 25.75
N ILE A 270 1.31 -11.86 24.86
CA ILE A 270 1.06 -11.83 23.42
C ILE A 270 0.75 -13.24 22.96
N SER A 271 -0.28 -13.38 22.13
CA SER A 271 -0.60 -14.65 21.52
C SER A 271 -1.35 -14.48 20.20
N GLY A 272 -1.14 -15.40 19.27
CA GLY A 272 -1.86 -15.47 18.00
C GLY A 272 -1.43 -14.42 16.98
N ILE A 273 -0.29 -13.75 17.15
CA ILE A 273 0.18 -12.75 16.19
C ILE A 273 0.94 -13.37 15.01
N GLY A 274 1.56 -14.55 15.20
CA GLY A 274 2.29 -15.30 14.18
C GLY A 274 3.69 -14.78 13.87
N PHE A 275 3.92 -13.47 13.93
CA PHE A 275 5.20 -12.87 13.54
C PHE A 275 6.18 -12.70 14.71
N SER A 276 7.45 -12.47 14.35
CA SER A 276 8.50 -12.05 15.28
C SER A 276 9.25 -10.85 14.73
N VAL A 277 9.41 -9.81 15.55
CA VAL A 277 10.14 -8.58 15.16
C VAL A 277 11.19 -8.27 16.21
N THR A 278 12.39 -7.91 15.74
CA THR A 278 13.47 -7.34 16.56
C THR A 278 13.93 -6.02 15.97
N ILE A 279 13.96 -4.97 16.80
CA ILE A 279 14.40 -3.62 16.45
C ILE A 279 15.53 -3.26 17.42
N THR A 280 16.70 -2.89 16.91
CA THR A 280 17.89 -2.61 17.73
C THR A 280 18.63 -1.36 17.26
N ASN A 281 18.97 -0.46 18.18
CA ASN A 281 19.70 0.78 17.89
C ASN A 281 19.08 1.61 16.75
N ILE A 282 17.79 1.95 16.87
CA ILE A 282 17.07 2.76 15.87
C ILE A 282 16.70 4.11 16.47
N GLN A 283 16.95 5.19 15.73
CA GLN A 283 16.49 6.53 16.10
C GLN A 283 15.19 6.90 15.38
N ASN A 284 14.37 7.76 15.99
CA ASN A 284 13.14 8.30 15.40
C ASN A 284 12.15 7.20 14.94
N VAL A 285 11.89 6.24 15.82
CA VAL A 285 10.86 5.22 15.62
C VAL A 285 9.47 5.80 15.83
N TRP A 286 8.58 5.54 14.89
CA TRP A 286 7.18 5.90 14.92
C TRP A 286 6.35 4.63 15.04
N TRP A 287 5.61 4.51 16.15
CA TRP A 287 4.80 3.34 16.42
C TRP A 287 3.45 3.44 15.73
N GLY A 288 3.24 2.56 14.77
CA GLY A 288 1.94 2.24 14.20
C GLY A 288 1.38 0.95 14.81
N ILE A 289 0.10 0.70 14.60
CA ILE A 289 -0.51 -0.63 14.73
C ILE A 289 -1.62 -0.78 13.70
N MET A 290 -1.90 -2.01 13.28
CA MET A 290 -3.02 -2.32 12.41
C MET A 290 -3.88 -3.40 13.06
N LEU A 291 -5.16 -3.11 13.26
CA LEU A 291 -6.07 -3.95 14.03
C LEU A 291 -7.12 -4.58 13.12
N ASN A 292 -7.23 -5.90 13.16
CA ASN A 292 -8.31 -6.61 12.48
C ASN A 292 -9.48 -6.91 13.42
N PRO A 293 -10.72 -6.99 12.90
CA PRO A 293 -11.81 -7.61 13.63
C PRO A 293 -11.40 -8.96 14.23
N GLY A 294 -11.75 -9.16 15.49
CA GLY A 294 -11.49 -10.36 16.27
C GLY A 294 -10.30 -10.27 17.21
N CYS A 295 -9.44 -9.26 17.08
CA CYS A 295 -8.30 -9.08 17.98
C CYS A 295 -8.70 -8.50 19.35
N ASN A 296 -7.85 -8.73 20.35
CA ASN A 296 -7.92 -8.12 21.68
C ASN A 296 -6.58 -7.47 22.05
N VAL A 297 -6.47 -6.17 21.81
CA VAL A 297 -5.22 -5.41 21.97
C VAL A 297 -5.39 -4.33 23.02
N THR A 298 -4.51 -4.33 24.02
CA THR A 298 -4.34 -3.27 24.99
C THR A 298 -3.01 -2.56 24.78
N ILE A 299 -3.03 -1.24 24.66
CA ILE A 299 -1.83 -0.40 24.60
C ILE A 299 -1.78 0.49 25.84
N ARG A 300 -0.62 0.52 26.49
CA ARG A 300 -0.37 1.25 27.73
C ARG A 300 0.78 2.22 27.56
N ASP A 301 0.64 3.41 28.15
CA ASP A 301 1.75 4.36 28.33
C ASP A 301 2.51 4.68 27.03
N SER A 302 1.80 4.71 25.89
CA SER A 302 2.41 4.82 24.56
C SER A 302 1.83 5.98 23.75
N VAL A 303 2.67 6.60 22.94
CA VAL A 303 2.24 7.50 21.86
C VAL A 303 2.21 6.70 20.58
N MET A 304 1.01 6.49 20.05
CA MET A 304 0.83 5.87 18.74
C MET A 304 0.91 6.97 17.69
N ARG A 305 1.98 6.95 16.88
CA ARG A 305 2.05 7.80 15.68
C ARG A 305 0.83 7.57 14.80
N THR A 306 0.35 6.33 14.76
CA THR A 306 -0.77 5.96 13.92
C THR A 306 -1.48 4.68 14.40
N THR A 307 -2.77 4.58 14.16
CA THR A 307 -3.59 3.40 14.42
C THR A 307 -4.49 3.13 13.24
N GLY A 308 -4.26 1.97 12.62
CA GLY A 308 -4.99 1.45 11.48
C GLY A 308 -6.10 0.51 11.91
N ILE A 309 -7.31 0.68 11.38
CA ILE A 309 -8.37 -0.34 11.44
C ILE A 309 -8.44 -1.03 10.08
N LEU A 310 -7.97 -2.28 10.02
CA LEU A 310 -8.00 -3.11 8.83
C LEU A 310 -9.17 -4.08 8.90
N ALA A 311 -10.22 -3.81 8.15
CA ALA A 311 -11.37 -4.70 8.06
C ALA A 311 -11.21 -5.55 6.79
N ASP A 312 -10.64 -6.74 6.92
CA ASP A 312 -10.30 -7.63 5.80
C ASP A 312 -11.26 -8.80 5.59
N THR A 313 -12.17 -9.01 6.55
CA THR A 313 -13.13 -10.10 6.57
C THR A 313 -14.41 -9.68 7.29
N GLY A 314 -15.55 -10.24 6.88
CA GLY A 314 -16.83 -10.09 7.58
C GLY A 314 -17.81 -9.09 6.96
N ALA A 315 -18.87 -8.80 7.74
CA ALA A 315 -19.99 -7.94 7.38
C ALA A 315 -19.67 -6.44 7.53
N SER A 316 -20.70 -5.59 7.44
CA SER A 316 -20.57 -4.13 7.49
C SER A 316 -19.88 -3.58 8.73
N MET A 317 -19.01 -2.57 8.56
CA MET A 317 -18.39 -1.83 9.65
C MET A 317 -18.93 -0.40 9.77
N ASN A 318 -19.18 0.07 10.99
CA ASN A 318 -19.65 1.43 11.25
C ASN A 318 -18.72 2.12 12.26
N LEU A 319 -18.11 3.22 11.84
CA LEU A 319 -17.10 3.95 12.57
C LEU A 319 -17.50 5.41 12.72
N SER A 320 -17.29 5.98 13.89
CA SER A 320 -17.58 7.39 14.13
C SER A 320 -16.82 7.99 15.30
N GLY A 321 -16.55 9.29 15.25
CA GLY A 321 -15.98 10.04 16.37
C GLY A 321 -14.50 9.78 16.63
N MET A 322 -13.78 9.18 15.68
CA MET A 322 -12.32 9.07 15.74
C MET A 322 -11.70 10.41 15.39
N VAL A 323 -10.76 10.88 16.21
CA VAL A 323 -10.15 12.20 16.09
C VAL A 323 -8.65 12.06 16.27
N ASN A 324 -7.89 12.50 15.26
CA ASN A 324 -6.43 12.63 15.32
C ASN A 324 -5.98 13.49 16.50
N GLY A 325 -4.84 13.12 17.11
CA GLY A 325 -4.22 13.82 18.23
C GLY A 325 -4.92 13.63 19.58
N GLN A 326 -5.80 12.64 19.72
CA GLN A 326 -6.55 12.41 20.95
C GLN A 326 -5.76 11.57 21.96
N SER A 327 -5.85 11.94 23.24
CA SER A 327 -5.33 11.16 24.36
C SER A 327 -6.44 10.39 25.09
N TYR A 328 -6.09 9.23 25.64
CA TYR A 328 -6.99 8.27 26.28
C TYR A 328 -6.39 7.84 27.61
N SER A 329 -7.09 8.14 28.72
CA SER A 329 -6.62 7.76 30.06
C SER A 329 -6.84 6.28 30.35
N ASP A 330 -8.01 5.78 29.97
CA ASP A 330 -8.46 4.39 30.12
C ASP A 330 -9.74 4.28 29.29
N THR A 331 -9.64 3.80 28.06
CA THR A 331 -10.75 3.80 27.10
C THR A 331 -10.69 2.60 26.19
N VAL A 332 -11.77 1.82 26.17
CA VAL A 332 -12.02 0.84 25.12
C VAL A 332 -12.69 1.57 23.95
N ILE A 333 -12.03 1.56 22.80
CA ILE A 333 -12.52 2.22 21.60
C ILE A 333 -13.73 1.44 21.07
N PRO A 334 -14.88 2.10 20.80
CA PRO A 334 -16.13 1.41 20.50
C PRO A 334 -16.20 0.94 19.04
N ILE A 335 -15.32 0.00 18.68
CA ILE A 335 -15.27 -0.61 17.34
C ILE A 335 -15.90 -2.00 17.42
N SER A 336 -16.91 -2.24 16.59
CA SER A 336 -17.56 -3.55 16.56
C SER A 336 -16.61 -4.62 16.06
N GLY A 337 -16.60 -5.76 16.74
CA GLY A 337 -15.84 -6.93 16.31
C GLY A 337 -14.43 -7.02 16.87
N LEU A 338 -13.87 -6.01 17.52
CA LEU A 338 -12.56 -6.10 18.17
C LEU A 338 -12.56 -5.43 19.55
N THR A 339 -11.57 -5.76 20.37
CA THR A 339 -11.28 -5.04 21.63
C THR A 339 -10.00 -4.27 21.45
N TYR A 340 -10.10 -2.94 21.45
CA TYR A 340 -8.94 -2.06 21.45
C TYR A 340 -8.99 -1.13 22.66
N HIS A 341 -8.08 -1.36 23.61
CA HIS A 341 -8.05 -0.67 24.89
C HIS A 341 -6.81 0.22 24.98
N LEU A 342 -7.01 1.52 25.11
CA LEU A 342 -5.96 2.50 25.30
C LEU A 342 -5.93 2.97 26.76
N ILE A 343 -4.77 2.85 27.41
CA ILE A 343 -4.56 3.26 28.80
C ILE A 343 -3.36 4.21 28.85
N ASN A 344 -3.56 5.41 29.37
CA ASN A 344 -2.57 6.49 29.39
C ASN A 344 -1.79 6.61 28.06
N SER A 345 -2.53 6.55 26.96
CA SER A 345 -1.97 6.50 25.61
C SER A 345 -2.59 7.56 24.72
N SER A 346 -1.97 7.87 23.58
CA SER A 346 -2.53 8.79 22.60
C SER A 346 -2.41 8.25 21.19
N VAL A 347 -3.31 8.69 20.32
CA VAL A 347 -3.30 8.36 18.89
C VAL A 347 -3.16 9.66 18.12
N GLU A 348 -2.02 9.85 17.48
CA GLU A 348 -1.78 11.02 16.64
C GLU A 348 -2.58 10.93 15.34
N THR A 349 -2.65 9.75 14.74
CA THR A 349 -3.34 9.53 13.47
C THR A 349 -4.19 8.27 13.46
N TRP A 350 -5.42 8.38 12.97
CA TRP A 350 -6.28 7.24 12.65
C TRP A 350 -6.26 6.96 11.15
N ASN A 351 -6.03 5.70 10.77
CA ASN A 351 -6.10 5.24 9.38
C ASN A 351 -7.15 4.13 9.24
N ILE A 352 -7.93 4.14 8.16
CA ILE A 352 -9.05 3.21 7.98
C ILE A 352 -8.90 2.45 6.67
N TYR A 353 -8.94 1.12 6.73
CA TYR A 353 -8.69 0.23 5.60
C TYR A 353 -9.80 -0.82 5.44
N PRO A 354 -10.95 -0.48 4.81
CA PRO A 354 -12.04 -1.43 4.60
C PRO A 354 -11.78 -2.27 3.34
N TRP A 355 -11.19 -3.45 3.51
CA TRP A 355 -10.65 -4.29 2.44
C TRP A 355 -11.46 -5.58 2.26
N GLY A 356 -12.25 -5.68 1.20
CA GLY A 356 -13.02 -6.91 0.92
C GLY A 356 -14.16 -7.21 1.89
N ILE A 357 -14.69 -6.20 2.60
CA ILE A 357 -15.91 -6.30 3.42
C ILE A 357 -17.12 -5.80 2.64
N ASP A 358 -18.33 -6.22 3.04
CA ASP A 358 -19.56 -5.85 2.32
C ASP A 358 -19.76 -4.33 2.24
N SER A 359 -19.61 -3.63 3.36
CA SER A 359 -19.73 -2.17 3.40
C SER A 359 -19.10 -1.52 4.62
N MET A 360 -18.74 -0.25 4.49
CA MET A 360 -18.22 0.56 5.59
C MET A 360 -18.92 1.91 5.64
N THR A 361 -19.31 2.38 6.83
CA THR A 361 -19.71 3.77 7.05
C THR A 361 -18.78 4.44 8.04
N LEU A 362 -18.18 5.56 7.64
CA LEU A 362 -17.33 6.41 8.47
C LEU A 362 -17.97 7.80 8.60
N LYS A 363 -18.22 8.26 9.83
CA LYS A 363 -18.89 9.55 10.02
C LYS A 363 -18.31 10.37 11.18
N ASN A 364 -18.29 11.70 11.01
CA ASN A 364 -17.91 12.63 12.08
C ASN A 364 -16.52 12.33 12.65
N CYS A 365 -15.53 12.14 11.77
CA CYS A 365 -14.16 11.82 12.17
C CYS A 365 -13.16 12.88 11.68
N ILE A 366 -11.97 12.88 12.28
CA ILE A 366 -10.75 13.47 11.75
C ILE A 366 -9.73 12.33 11.68
N ILE A 367 -9.37 11.92 10.47
CA ILE A 367 -8.49 10.78 10.20
C ILE A 367 -7.35 11.19 9.27
N GLY A 368 -6.24 10.43 9.27
CA GLY A 368 -5.09 10.69 8.41
C GLY A 368 -5.21 10.11 7.02
N GLU A 369 -5.73 8.89 6.89
CA GLU A 369 -5.81 8.17 5.64
C GLU A 369 -7.02 7.22 5.58
N LEU A 370 -7.52 7.03 4.36
CA LEU A 370 -8.57 6.05 4.05
C LEU A 370 -8.17 5.28 2.79
N GLY A 371 -8.04 3.96 2.92
CA GLY A 371 -7.75 3.08 1.81
C GLY A 371 -8.82 2.01 1.64
N ALA A 372 -9.75 2.17 0.70
CA ALA A 372 -10.76 1.16 0.41
C ALA A 372 -10.29 0.20 -0.69
N ALA A 373 -10.41 -1.10 -0.47
CA ALA A 373 -9.90 -2.07 -1.44
C ALA A 373 -10.74 -3.35 -1.54
N GLY A 374 -10.48 -4.16 -2.56
CA GLY A 374 -11.19 -5.42 -2.79
C GLY A 374 -12.57 -5.20 -3.41
N ASN A 375 -13.62 -5.72 -2.78
CA ASN A 375 -15.01 -5.56 -3.21
C ASN A 375 -15.83 -4.96 -2.06
N THR A 376 -15.64 -3.65 -1.83
CA THR A 376 -16.19 -2.92 -0.69
C THR A 376 -17.00 -1.70 -1.12
N GLU A 377 -18.17 -1.50 -0.52
CA GLU A 377 -18.91 -0.23 -0.59
C GLU A 377 -18.64 0.65 0.65
N THR A 378 -17.94 1.76 0.48
CA THR A 378 -17.60 2.68 1.57
C THR A 378 -18.39 3.99 1.46
N THR A 379 -19.01 4.44 2.55
CA THR A 379 -19.63 5.76 2.67
C THR A 379 -18.94 6.56 3.78
N VAL A 380 -18.41 7.71 3.42
CA VAL A 380 -17.75 8.66 4.33
C VAL A 380 -18.60 9.91 4.40
N THR A 381 -18.93 10.39 5.60
CA THR A 381 -19.80 11.57 5.76
C THR A 381 -19.31 12.49 6.87
N ASN A 382 -19.23 13.80 6.59
CA ASN A 382 -18.85 14.80 7.57
C ASN A 382 -17.52 14.46 8.27
N THR A 383 -16.50 14.14 7.48
CA THR A 383 -15.19 13.72 7.96
C THR A 383 -14.11 14.61 7.36
N LEU A 384 -13.08 14.92 8.14
CA LEU A 384 -11.84 15.51 7.64
C LEU A 384 -10.82 14.38 7.46
N ILE A 385 -10.25 14.27 6.27
CA ILE A 385 -9.09 13.42 5.99
C ILE A 385 -7.90 14.36 5.80
N ASP A 386 -7.05 14.46 6.82
CA ASP A 386 -6.04 15.52 6.93
C ASP A 386 -4.68 15.17 6.32
N GLY A 387 -4.51 13.94 5.83
CA GLY A 387 -3.28 13.49 5.18
C GLY A 387 -2.14 13.13 6.13
N THR A 388 -2.32 13.27 7.45
CA THR A 388 -1.26 12.96 8.44
C THR A 388 -0.85 11.49 8.42
N GLY A 389 -1.70 10.62 7.88
CA GLY A 389 -1.48 9.18 7.79
C GLY A 389 -1.19 8.67 6.39
N GLY A 390 -1.20 9.53 5.37
CA GLY A 390 -1.04 9.11 3.98
C GLY A 390 -2.00 9.83 3.03
N TYR A 391 -2.76 9.06 2.27
CA TYR A 391 -3.60 9.57 1.18
C TYR A 391 -4.97 8.89 1.19
N VAL A 392 -5.84 9.27 0.25
CA VAL A 392 -7.11 8.57 0.04
C VAL A 392 -6.95 7.66 -1.16
N PHE A 393 -7.20 6.37 -1.00
CA PHE A 393 -7.23 5.45 -2.14
C PHE A 393 -8.45 4.56 -2.20
N SER A 394 -8.81 4.23 -3.43
CA SER A 394 -9.74 3.15 -3.74
C SER A 394 -9.12 2.23 -4.77
N ASP A 395 -9.31 0.93 -4.57
CA ASP A 395 -8.70 -0.06 -5.43
C ASP A 395 -9.57 -1.31 -5.60
N GLY A 396 -9.31 -2.11 -6.63
CA GLY A 396 -10.09 -3.30 -6.97
C GLY A 396 -11.47 -2.94 -7.53
N GLU A 397 -12.51 -3.61 -7.06
CA GLU A 397 -13.92 -3.41 -7.41
C GLU A 397 -14.66 -2.67 -6.28
N THR A 398 -14.09 -1.55 -5.83
CA THR A 398 -14.65 -0.74 -4.74
C THR A 398 -15.50 0.42 -5.21
N CYS A 399 -16.44 0.83 -4.36
CA CYS A 399 -17.18 2.08 -4.52
C CYS A 399 -17.11 2.90 -3.23
N THR A 400 -16.45 4.06 -3.28
CA THR A 400 -16.27 4.94 -2.13
C THR A 400 -17.00 6.26 -2.35
N THR A 401 -17.98 6.57 -1.51
CA THR A 401 -18.77 7.80 -1.57
C THR A 401 -18.42 8.72 -0.42
N PHE A 402 -17.99 9.94 -0.72
CA PHE A 402 -17.68 11.00 0.23
C PHE A 402 -18.76 12.07 0.18
N ILE A 403 -19.39 12.36 1.32
CA ILE A 403 -20.49 13.32 1.44
C ILE A 403 -20.13 14.37 2.48
N SER A 404 -20.00 15.63 2.06
CA SER A 404 -19.60 16.71 2.98
C SER A 404 -18.29 16.40 3.71
N THR A 405 -17.32 15.85 2.96
CA THR A 405 -16.00 15.47 3.48
C THR A 405 -14.96 16.46 2.97
N SER A 406 -13.97 16.79 3.79
CA SER A 406 -12.81 17.60 3.39
C SER A 406 -11.56 16.74 3.33
N LEU A 407 -10.79 16.86 2.25
CA LEU A 407 -9.52 16.15 2.03
C LEU A 407 -8.38 17.16 1.94
N LEU A 408 -7.28 16.89 2.65
CA LEU A 408 -6.02 17.66 2.62
C LEU A 408 -4.85 16.81 2.07
N SER A 409 -5.15 15.76 1.30
CA SER A 409 -4.19 14.78 0.80
C SER A 409 -4.53 14.33 -0.63
N ASP A 410 -3.55 13.66 -1.25
CA ASP A 410 -3.73 13.02 -2.55
C ASP A 410 -4.93 12.08 -2.52
N THR A 411 -5.60 11.95 -3.67
CA THR A 411 -6.63 10.95 -3.87
C THR A 411 -6.41 10.16 -5.14
N VAL A 412 -6.35 8.84 -5.00
CA VAL A 412 -6.02 7.91 -6.08
C VAL A 412 -7.12 6.86 -6.20
N ALA A 413 -7.75 6.77 -7.36
CA ALA A 413 -8.59 5.63 -7.73
C ALA A 413 -7.80 4.75 -8.69
N ASN A 414 -7.77 3.44 -8.42
CA ASN A 414 -7.04 2.48 -9.24
C ASN A 414 -7.93 1.32 -9.71
N ARG A 415 -7.47 0.58 -10.72
CA ARG A 415 -8.13 -0.59 -11.32
C ARG A 415 -9.58 -0.35 -11.73
N ASN A 416 -10.55 -0.94 -11.04
CA ASN A 416 -11.97 -0.84 -11.37
C ASN A 416 -12.77 -0.05 -10.33
N SER A 417 -12.09 0.71 -9.49
CA SER A 417 -12.71 1.41 -8.37
C SER A 417 -13.44 2.69 -8.80
N VAL A 418 -14.41 3.10 -8.00
CA VAL A 418 -15.16 4.35 -8.18
C VAL A 418 -15.09 5.17 -6.91
N GLN A 419 -14.69 6.43 -7.03
CA GLN A 419 -14.83 7.43 -5.97
C GLN A 419 -15.83 8.50 -6.36
N LEU A 420 -16.76 8.79 -5.46
CA LEU A 420 -17.80 9.80 -5.64
C LEU A 420 -17.69 10.86 -4.55
N TYR A 421 -17.40 12.10 -4.92
CA TYR A 421 -17.36 13.22 -4.00
C TYR A 421 -18.60 14.10 -4.20
N LEU A 422 -19.43 14.20 -3.17
CA LEU A 422 -20.67 14.97 -3.14
C LEU A 422 -20.58 16.07 -2.07
N PHE A 423 -20.73 17.33 -2.45
CA PHE A 423 -20.71 18.46 -1.49
C PHE A 423 -19.42 18.51 -0.65
N SER A 424 -18.31 18.04 -1.23
CA SER A 424 -17.05 17.82 -0.53
C SER A 424 -16.03 18.89 -0.89
N THR A 425 -14.85 18.86 -0.26
CA THR A 425 -13.73 19.73 -0.61
C THR A 425 -12.44 18.90 -0.71
N ILE A 426 -11.63 19.15 -1.74
CA ILE A 426 -10.28 18.62 -1.88
C ILE A 426 -9.35 19.84 -1.95
N LEU A 427 -8.66 20.13 -0.86
CA LEU A 427 -7.87 21.37 -0.70
C LEU A 427 -6.38 21.20 -1.02
N ASN A 428 -5.90 19.98 -1.07
CA ASN A 428 -4.50 19.68 -1.33
C ASN A 428 -4.35 18.29 -1.94
N GLY A 429 -3.25 18.07 -2.64
CA GLY A 429 -2.88 16.79 -3.24
C GLY A 429 -3.38 16.56 -4.66
N ASP A 430 -2.83 15.52 -5.28
CA ASP A 430 -3.19 15.11 -6.63
C ASP A 430 -4.54 14.38 -6.67
N ILE A 431 -5.27 14.52 -7.78
CA ILE A 431 -6.49 13.75 -8.07
C ILE A 431 -6.17 12.83 -9.24
N VAL A 432 -5.96 11.55 -8.96
CA VAL A 432 -5.45 10.58 -9.93
C VAL A 432 -6.45 9.43 -10.10
N ALA A 433 -6.83 9.17 -11.34
CA ALA A 433 -7.58 7.98 -11.71
C ALA A 433 -6.76 7.19 -12.74
N THR A 434 -6.42 5.94 -12.41
CA THR A 434 -5.65 5.03 -13.28
C THR A 434 -6.51 3.86 -13.76
N ASP A 435 -6.01 3.12 -14.76
CA ASP A 435 -6.69 1.97 -15.38
C ASP A 435 -8.13 2.26 -15.85
N ASN A 436 -9.11 1.57 -15.26
CA ASN A 436 -10.54 1.70 -15.56
C ASN A 436 -11.30 2.40 -14.41
N SER A 437 -10.58 3.06 -13.51
CA SER A 437 -11.18 3.70 -12.34
C SER A 437 -11.86 5.01 -12.69
N ILE A 438 -12.75 5.48 -11.80
CA ILE A 438 -13.50 6.72 -12.01
C ILE A 438 -13.47 7.54 -10.72
N ILE A 439 -13.08 8.81 -10.83
CA ILE A 439 -13.33 9.83 -9.80
C ILE A 439 -14.39 10.79 -10.33
N LEU A 440 -15.52 10.88 -9.63
CA LEU A 440 -16.60 11.82 -9.95
C LEU A 440 -16.71 12.89 -8.85
N LEU A 441 -16.63 14.15 -9.26
CA LEU A 441 -16.75 15.31 -8.39
C LEU A 441 -18.07 16.03 -8.69
N ALA A 442 -18.98 16.12 -7.70
CA ALA A 442 -20.26 16.81 -7.83
C ALA A 442 -20.46 17.80 -6.68
N ASN A 443 -20.52 19.08 -7.05
CA ASN A 443 -20.52 20.19 -6.09
C ASN A 443 -19.36 20.10 -5.09
N THR A 444 -18.18 19.77 -5.62
CA THR A 444 -16.96 19.61 -4.84
C THR A 444 -16.02 20.78 -5.17
N LEU A 445 -15.55 21.47 -4.15
CA LEU A 445 -14.52 22.50 -4.31
C LEU A 445 -13.15 21.80 -4.42
N THR A 446 -12.37 22.17 -5.43
CA THR A 446 -10.98 21.75 -5.59
C THR A 446 -10.08 22.97 -5.62
N GLU A 447 -9.07 23.03 -4.76
CA GLU A 447 -7.99 24.03 -4.86
C GLU A 447 -6.78 23.36 -5.52
N ARG A 448 -6.15 24.06 -6.47
CA ARG A 448 -4.89 23.66 -7.11
C ARG A 448 -3.88 24.76 -6.92
#